data_AF-A0A1L9BCB8-F1
#
_entry.id   AF-A0A1L9BCB8-F1
#
_cell.length_a   1.000
_cell.length_b   1.000
_cell.length_c   1.000
_cell.angle_alpha   90.00
_cell.angle_beta   90.00
_cell.angle_gamma   90.00
#
_symmetry.space_group_name_H-M   'P 1'
#
loop_
_entity.id
_entity.type
_entity.pdbx_description
1 polymer ?
#
loop_
_entity_poly.entity_id
_entity_poly.type
_entity_poly.pdbx_seq_one_letter_code
_entity_poly.pdbx_strand_id
1 'polypeptide(L)'
;MGETIWLRHEDQPGESFAASVAASSDGQAIYTASMRGSMDGSHSTSGSDARFVISRFSTAGQVHWTREFPLVASAGVPPEDVRGRIFLRVGPTGDLYLLTEVRDGSVNLGAGPLSGLHVSKVNPSGEVQWSSSFSSIPEAALALVASREDGVFVSVRATYPYSPERQCSLMEGAIYRLAPSGEVLWRTRVGEPQCNGYRADVSSLAAQPGGGVALGGSFSGVLQTPIGSFSTSVTSPFFATLYPDGRWSWLEAFPQSHGEVTSIGSSAKGTVVGAGVLRGGGFVWGNDSLGEARSFLFVAESTGAPRWAKDLGRTEQPVVAVEPAGRVVVAGLSRDFPTPAPGSTDPVQNPHLFARRFNLEGKLLWNRFFIRSGGPSNLFTEQVVSAAPSGEGNGNTLLFGQFSHTEDFGKGPLTPTGTDTFLLKLGSGPEF
;
A
#
# COMPACT_ATOMS: atom_id res chain seq x y z
N MET A 1 -20.54 15.65 -1.42
CA MET A 1 -19.34 15.98 -0.61
C MET A 1 -18.38 14.82 -0.66
N GLY A 2 -17.06 15.06 -0.61
CA GLY A 2 -16.09 14.08 -1.11
C GLY A 2 -16.31 13.80 -2.60
N GLU A 3 -16.69 14.82 -3.37
CA GLU A 3 -17.12 14.73 -4.77
C GLU A 3 -16.06 14.09 -5.67
N THR A 4 -16.47 13.39 -6.71
CA THR A 4 -15.54 12.97 -7.76
C THR A 4 -15.26 14.17 -8.63
N ILE A 5 -14.06 14.73 -8.52
CA ILE A 5 -13.64 15.85 -9.37
C ILE A 5 -13.52 15.30 -10.80
N TRP A 6 -12.72 14.25 -10.95
CA TRP A 6 -12.57 13.53 -12.20
C TRP A 6 -12.26 12.05 -11.92
N LEU A 7 -12.51 11.24 -12.95
CA LEU A 7 -12.30 9.81 -12.96
C LEU A 7 -11.57 9.44 -14.26
N ARG A 8 -10.62 8.51 -14.15
CA ARG A 8 -9.98 7.85 -15.27
C ARG A 8 -10.09 6.35 -15.09
N HIS A 9 -10.45 5.68 -16.16
CA HIS A 9 -10.25 4.26 -16.37
C HIS A 9 -9.85 4.10 -17.84
N GLU A 10 -9.06 3.08 -18.15
CA GLU A 10 -8.78 2.71 -19.53
C GLU A 10 -9.52 1.42 -19.81
N ASP A 11 -10.55 1.48 -20.66
CA ASP A 11 -11.25 0.31 -21.17
C ASP A 11 -10.33 -0.35 -22.22
N GLN A 12 -9.51 -1.29 -21.76
CA GLN A 12 -8.61 -2.06 -22.63
C GLN A 12 -8.98 -3.54 -22.56
N PRO A 13 -8.89 -4.27 -23.68
CA PRO A 13 -9.10 -5.71 -23.66
C PRO A 13 -8.04 -6.39 -22.78
N GLY A 14 -8.48 -7.27 -21.89
CA GLY A 14 -7.64 -8.03 -20.97
C GLY A 14 -7.83 -7.63 -19.51
N GLU A 15 -6.98 -8.14 -18.64
CA GLU A 15 -7.04 -7.92 -17.20
C GLU A 15 -5.94 -6.92 -16.77
N SER A 16 -6.34 -5.83 -16.10
CA SER A 16 -5.46 -4.80 -15.57
C SER A 16 -5.64 -4.63 -14.06
N PHE A 17 -4.53 -4.61 -13.33
CA PHE A 17 -4.52 -4.54 -11.86
C PHE A 17 -3.76 -3.32 -11.36
N ALA A 18 -4.33 -2.64 -10.37
CA ALA A 18 -3.71 -1.48 -9.75
C ALA A 18 -2.55 -1.91 -8.83
N ALA A 19 -1.50 -1.10 -8.75
CA ALA A 19 -0.40 -1.33 -7.82
C ALA A 19 -0.10 -0.11 -6.93
N SER A 20 0.04 1.09 -7.48
CA SER A 20 0.37 2.28 -6.66
C SER A 20 -0.09 3.56 -7.33
N VAL A 21 -0.46 4.55 -6.52
CA VAL A 21 -0.62 5.95 -6.95
C VAL A 21 0.22 6.87 -6.08
N ALA A 22 0.79 7.89 -6.70
CA ALA A 22 1.49 8.97 -6.00
C ALA A 22 1.34 10.28 -6.77
N ALA A 23 1.42 11.41 -6.07
CA ALA A 23 1.50 12.73 -6.68
C ALA A 23 2.86 13.36 -6.37
N SER A 24 3.31 14.25 -7.24
CA SER A 24 4.46 15.11 -6.94
C SER A 24 4.13 16.09 -5.82
N SER A 25 5.13 16.44 -5.02
CA SER A 25 4.98 17.34 -3.87
C SER A 25 4.55 18.76 -4.24
N ASP A 26 4.79 19.17 -5.49
CA ASP A 26 4.38 20.45 -6.08
C ASP A 26 2.95 20.43 -6.66
N GLY A 27 2.26 19.29 -6.61
CA GLY A 27 0.91 19.12 -7.14
C GLY A 27 0.82 19.37 -8.65
N GLN A 28 1.88 19.07 -9.42
CA GLN A 28 1.88 19.23 -10.88
C GLN A 28 1.65 17.92 -11.64
N ALA A 29 1.99 16.77 -11.04
CA ALA A 29 1.92 15.48 -11.70
C ALA A 29 1.38 14.37 -10.78
N ILE A 30 0.69 13.42 -11.41
CA ILE A 30 0.23 12.19 -10.78
C ILE A 30 0.87 11.03 -11.52
N TYR A 31 1.29 10.00 -10.79
CA TYR A 31 1.90 8.80 -11.33
C TYR A 31 1.16 7.58 -10.81
N THR A 32 0.93 6.61 -11.70
CA THR A 32 0.41 5.30 -11.33
C THR A 32 1.36 4.20 -11.79
N ALA A 33 1.44 3.14 -11.01
CA ALA A 33 1.94 1.85 -11.46
C ALA A 33 0.78 0.85 -11.45
N SER A 34 0.60 0.14 -12.54
CA SER A 34 -0.34 -0.97 -12.72
C SER A 34 0.36 -2.15 -13.37
N MET A 35 -0.38 -3.25 -13.49
CA MET A 35 0.09 -4.48 -14.09
C MET A 35 -0.98 -5.00 -15.05
N ARG A 36 -0.57 -5.75 -16.07
CA ARG A 36 -1.49 -6.61 -16.83
C ARG A 36 -1.02 -8.05 -16.74
N GLY A 37 -1.96 -8.96 -16.90
CA GLY A 37 -1.75 -10.41 -16.90
C GLY A 37 -2.80 -11.10 -16.05
N SER A 38 -2.41 -12.14 -15.33
CA SER A 38 -3.25 -12.82 -14.34
C SER A 38 -2.91 -12.36 -12.92
N MET A 39 -3.92 -12.16 -12.08
CA MET A 39 -3.70 -11.79 -10.68
C MET A 39 -3.02 -12.94 -9.91
N ASP A 40 -1.86 -12.66 -9.30
CA ASP A 40 -1.10 -13.60 -8.46
C ASP A 40 -0.86 -13.03 -7.05
N GLY A 41 -1.89 -12.40 -6.49
CA GLY A 41 -1.87 -11.74 -5.19
C GLY A 41 -1.71 -10.22 -5.25
N SER A 42 -1.57 -9.59 -4.08
CA SER A 42 -1.48 -8.13 -3.99
C SER A 42 -0.22 -7.59 -4.65
N HIS A 43 -0.39 -6.55 -5.47
CA HIS A 43 0.68 -5.94 -6.28
C HIS A 43 1.41 -6.94 -7.18
N SER A 44 0.82 -8.10 -7.50
CA SER A 44 1.47 -9.17 -8.24
C SER A 44 0.68 -9.61 -9.46
N THR A 45 1.42 -9.86 -10.54
CA THR A 45 0.88 -10.38 -11.81
C THR A 45 1.70 -11.57 -12.27
N SER A 46 1.07 -12.46 -13.01
CA SER A 46 1.72 -13.58 -13.70
C SER A 46 1.17 -13.75 -15.11
N GLY A 47 1.74 -14.67 -15.89
CA GLY A 47 1.21 -15.01 -17.21
C GLY A 47 2.07 -14.53 -18.38
N SER A 48 1.77 -15.06 -19.56
CA SER A 48 2.54 -14.83 -20.79
C SER A 48 2.42 -13.42 -21.35
N ASP A 49 1.38 -12.68 -20.96
CA ASP A 49 1.13 -11.29 -21.32
C ASP A 49 1.53 -10.31 -20.20
N ALA A 50 2.11 -10.83 -19.12
CA ALA A 50 2.43 -10.07 -17.93
C ALA A 50 3.32 -8.87 -18.24
N ARG A 51 2.93 -7.70 -17.74
CA ARG A 51 3.72 -6.46 -17.90
C ARG A 51 3.50 -5.49 -16.76
N PHE A 52 4.51 -4.68 -16.48
CA PHE A 52 4.35 -3.48 -15.67
C PHE A 52 3.94 -2.31 -16.55
N VAL A 53 3.03 -1.47 -16.05
CA VAL A 53 2.56 -0.27 -16.73
C VAL A 53 2.76 0.91 -15.79
N ILE A 54 3.42 1.96 -16.29
CA ILE A 54 3.64 3.21 -15.55
C ILE A 54 3.04 4.35 -16.36
N SER A 55 2.22 5.18 -15.72
CA SER A 55 1.55 6.29 -16.38
C SER A 55 1.75 7.58 -15.61
N ARG A 56 1.91 8.68 -16.34
CA ARG A 56 1.92 10.05 -15.81
C ARG A 56 0.70 10.81 -16.27
N PHE A 57 0.08 11.52 -15.34
CA PHE A 57 -1.07 12.36 -15.57
C PHE A 57 -0.82 13.79 -15.08
N SER A 58 -1.52 14.75 -15.66
CA SER A 58 -1.72 16.06 -15.06
C SER A 58 -2.63 15.94 -13.84
N THR A 59 -2.68 16.96 -12.99
CA THR A 59 -3.62 16.99 -11.85
C THR A 59 -5.09 17.14 -12.24
N ALA A 60 -5.36 17.48 -13.50
CA ALA A 60 -6.67 17.41 -14.13
C ALA A 60 -6.98 16.03 -14.73
N GLY A 61 -6.07 15.06 -14.58
CA GLY A 61 -6.23 13.68 -15.02
C GLY A 61 -5.93 13.48 -16.51
N GLN A 62 -5.29 14.40 -17.23
CA GLN A 62 -4.89 14.15 -18.62
C GLN A 62 -3.63 13.28 -18.67
N VAL A 63 -3.63 12.23 -19.49
CA VAL A 63 -2.45 11.38 -19.69
C VAL A 63 -1.37 12.19 -20.42
N HIS A 64 -0.17 12.24 -19.84
CA HIS A 64 1.02 12.77 -20.49
C HIS A 64 1.82 11.68 -21.20
N TRP A 65 2.03 10.56 -20.52
CA TRP A 65 2.70 9.40 -21.09
C TRP A 65 2.29 8.12 -20.35
N THR A 66 2.36 7.01 -21.08
CA THR A 66 2.27 5.65 -20.54
C THR A 66 3.48 4.85 -21.05
N ARG A 67 4.04 4.00 -20.20
CA ARG A 67 5.16 3.10 -20.49
C ARG A 67 4.78 1.70 -20.08
N GLU A 68 5.02 0.72 -20.95
CA GLU A 68 4.80 -0.68 -20.68
C GLU A 68 6.13 -1.44 -20.71
N PHE A 69 6.30 -2.36 -19.76
CA PHE A 69 7.49 -3.16 -19.59
C PHE A 69 7.10 -4.63 -19.48
N PRO A 70 7.20 -5.40 -20.58
CA PRO A 70 6.88 -6.82 -20.58
C PRO A 70 7.76 -7.61 -19.63
N LEU A 71 7.16 -8.58 -18.93
CA LEU A 71 7.87 -9.61 -18.21
C LEU A 71 8.21 -10.72 -19.20
N VAL A 72 9.47 -11.14 -19.23
CA VAL A 72 9.98 -12.15 -20.14
C VAL A 72 10.44 -13.34 -19.31
N ALA A 73 9.81 -14.50 -19.50
CA ALA A 73 10.22 -15.74 -18.83
C ALA A 73 11.67 -16.12 -19.15
N SER A 74 12.33 -16.73 -18.17
CA SER A 74 13.69 -17.22 -18.33
C SER A 74 13.74 -18.40 -19.31
N ALA A 75 14.91 -18.67 -19.91
CA ALA A 75 15.07 -19.80 -20.82
C ALA A 75 14.69 -21.12 -20.12
N GLY A 76 13.77 -21.88 -20.72
CA GLY A 76 13.28 -23.14 -20.16
C GLY A 76 12.15 -23.00 -19.13
N VAL A 77 11.75 -21.77 -18.79
CA VAL A 77 10.56 -21.50 -17.97
C VAL A 77 9.35 -21.27 -18.88
N PRO A 78 8.20 -21.92 -18.63
CA PRO A 78 6.97 -21.62 -19.34
C PRO A 78 6.55 -20.15 -19.19
N PRO A 79 6.12 -19.46 -20.25
CA PRO A 79 5.71 -18.05 -20.18
C PRO A 79 4.65 -17.74 -19.12
N GLU A 80 3.79 -18.70 -18.78
CA GLU A 80 2.76 -18.58 -17.76
C GLU A 80 3.30 -18.48 -16.32
N ASP A 81 4.52 -18.97 -16.09
CA ASP A 81 5.11 -19.06 -14.76
C ASP A 81 5.87 -17.80 -14.34
N VAL A 82 6.10 -16.86 -15.28
CA VAL A 82 6.73 -15.58 -14.94
C VAL A 82 5.83 -14.79 -14.00
N ARG A 83 6.40 -14.24 -12.94
CA ARG A 83 5.68 -13.46 -11.94
C ARG A 83 6.40 -12.16 -11.69
N GLY A 84 5.66 -11.09 -11.49
CA GLY A 84 6.24 -9.80 -11.13
C GLY A 84 5.43 -9.05 -10.10
N ARG A 85 6.12 -8.18 -9.36
CA ARG A 85 5.56 -7.23 -8.41
C ARG A 85 6.18 -5.87 -8.62
N ILE A 86 5.37 -4.81 -8.50
CA ILE A 86 5.82 -3.42 -8.64
C ILE A 86 5.22 -2.50 -7.58
N PHE A 87 6.05 -1.62 -7.03
CA PHE A 87 5.63 -0.46 -6.23
C PHE A 87 6.22 0.81 -6.83
N LEU A 88 5.50 1.93 -6.70
CA LEU A 88 5.94 3.24 -7.17
C LEU A 88 5.78 4.30 -6.09
N ARG A 89 6.79 5.14 -5.92
CA ARG A 89 6.76 6.33 -5.06
C ARG A 89 7.45 7.50 -5.74
N VAL A 90 7.05 8.72 -5.39
CA VAL A 90 7.62 9.95 -5.91
C VAL A 90 8.48 10.58 -4.82
N GLY A 91 9.75 10.84 -5.13
CA GLY A 91 10.67 11.57 -4.26
C GLY A 91 10.39 13.07 -4.25
N PRO A 92 11.03 13.81 -3.31
CA PRO A 92 10.81 15.25 -3.18
C PRO A 92 11.28 16.06 -4.40
N THR A 93 12.18 15.50 -5.22
CA THR A 93 12.67 16.09 -6.48
C THR A 93 11.74 15.84 -7.67
N GLY A 94 10.68 15.05 -7.50
CA GLY A 94 9.79 14.60 -8.58
C GLY A 94 10.26 13.32 -9.27
N ASP A 95 11.46 12.83 -8.96
CA ASP A 95 11.94 11.54 -9.44
C ASP A 95 11.08 10.39 -8.88
N LEU A 96 10.85 9.38 -9.70
CA LEU A 96 10.13 8.17 -9.32
C LEU A 96 11.12 7.13 -8.81
N TYR A 97 10.72 6.45 -7.75
CA TYR A 97 11.38 5.26 -7.27
C TYR A 97 10.47 4.07 -7.47
N LEU A 98 10.99 3.03 -8.11
CA LEU A 98 10.32 1.77 -8.36
C LEU A 98 10.97 0.68 -7.53
N LEU A 99 10.17 -0.16 -6.90
CA LEU A 99 10.60 -1.43 -6.34
C LEU A 99 9.98 -2.53 -7.17
N THR A 100 10.82 -3.30 -7.87
CA THR A 100 10.38 -4.39 -8.74
C THR A 100 10.95 -5.71 -8.27
N GLU A 101 10.12 -6.74 -8.21
CA GLU A 101 10.54 -8.11 -7.99
C GLU A 101 10.03 -8.94 -9.18
N VAL A 102 10.92 -9.62 -9.90
CA VAL A 102 10.53 -10.53 -10.98
C VAL A 102 11.06 -11.92 -10.67
N ARG A 103 10.19 -12.93 -10.68
CA ARG A 103 10.54 -14.34 -10.47
C ARG A 103 10.38 -15.11 -11.77
N ASP A 104 11.29 -16.06 -11.96
CA ASP A 104 11.29 -16.99 -13.10
C ASP A 104 11.37 -16.29 -14.47
N GLY A 105 11.84 -15.04 -14.48
CA GLY A 105 11.94 -14.19 -15.67
C GLY A 105 12.67 -12.90 -15.39
N SER A 106 12.51 -11.93 -16.30
CA SER A 106 13.12 -10.62 -16.23
C SER A 106 12.20 -9.52 -16.76
N VAL A 107 12.49 -8.27 -16.39
CA VAL A 107 11.89 -7.06 -16.97
C VAL A 107 12.99 -6.13 -17.44
N ASN A 108 12.83 -5.47 -18.58
CA ASN A 108 13.77 -4.45 -19.04
C ASN A 108 13.11 -3.06 -18.94
N LEU A 109 13.57 -2.25 -17.99
CA LEU A 109 13.06 -0.89 -17.80
C LEU A 109 13.77 0.16 -18.68
N GLY A 110 14.77 -0.25 -19.47
CA GLY A 110 15.57 0.62 -20.34
C GLY A 110 17.09 0.51 -20.13
N ALA A 111 17.53 -0.21 -19.08
CA ALA A 111 18.93 -0.39 -18.72
C ALA A 111 19.43 -1.85 -18.85
N GLY A 112 18.65 -2.71 -19.51
CA GLY A 112 18.90 -4.15 -19.63
C GLY A 112 17.94 -4.99 -18.78
N PRO A 113 17.97 -6.33 -18.94
CA PRO A 113 17.08 -7.24 -18.23
C PRO A 113 17.41 -7.31 -16.73
N LEU A 114 16.39 -7.14 -15.88
CA LEU A 114 16.44 -7.22 -14.42
C LEU A 114 15.63 -8.42 -13.94
N SER A 115 16.18 -9.24 -13.04
CA SER A 115 15.52 -10.42 -12.46
C SER A 115 15.73 -10.47 -10.96
N GLY A 116 14.72 -10.84 -10.17
CA GLY A 116 14.75 -10.72 -8.72
C GLY A 116 14.45 -9.28 -8.25
N LEU A 117 14.88 -8.95 -7.04
CA LEU A 117 14.52 -7.72 -6.35
C LEU A 117 15.44 -6.53 -6.71
N HIS A 118 14.85 -5.45 -7.20
CA HIS A 118 15.56 -4.25 -7.67
C HIS A 118 14.87 -2.97 -7.22
N VAL A 119 15.66 -1.94 -6.92
CA VAL A 119 15.19 -0.55 -6.90
C VAL A 119 15.63 0.13 -8.19
N SER A 120 14.77 0.96 -8.76
CA SER A 120 15.12 1.81 -9.89
C SER A 120 14.73 3.26 -9.62
N LYS A 121 15.56 4.20 -10.07
CA LYS A 121 15.22 5.62 -10.13
C LYS A 121 14.88 6.01 -11.55
N VAL A 122 13.76 6.67 -11.74
CA VAL A 122 13.22 7.08 -13.03
C VAL A 122 12.91 8.57 -12.96
N ASN A 123 13.30 9.33 -13.98
CA ASN A 123 13.00 10.75 -14.01
C ASN A 123 11.50 11.02 -14.33
N PRO A 124 11.00 12.26 -14.19
CA PRO A 124 9.61 12.60 -14.51
C PRO A 124 9.17 12.35 -15.97
N SER A 125 10.10 12.22 -16.92
CA SER A 125 9.79 11.86 -18.32
C SER A 125 9.63 10.35 -18.54
N GLY A 126 9.90 9.54 -17.51
CA GLY A 126 9.76 8.09 -17.56
C GLY A 126 11.03 7.36 -18.04
N GLU A 127 12.18 8.02 -18.03
CA GLU A 127 13.47 7.43 -18.38
C GLU A 127 14.20 6.94 -17.12
N VAL A 128 14.63 5.68 -17.15
CA VAL A 128 15.41 5.08 -16.07
C VAL A 128 16.78 5.75 -15.99
N GLN A 129 17.09 6.29 -14.82
CA GLN A 129 18.40 6.85 -14.49
C GLN A 129 19.36 5.75 -14.04
N TRP A 130 18.86 4.84 -13.21
CA TRP A 130 19.60 3.65 -12.77
C TRP A 130 18.64 2.58 -12.25
N SER A 131 19.11 1.34 -12.27
CA SER A 131 18.49 0.19 -11.63
C SER A 131 19.57 -0.58 -10.88
N SER A 132 19.30 -0.95 -9.63
CA SER A 132 20.26 -1.67 -8.79
C SER A 132 19.57 -2.76 -7.99
N SER A 133 20.20 -3.94 -7.94
CA SER A 133 19.97 -4.86 -6.84
C SER A 133 20.60 -4.27 -5.58
N PHE A 134 20.02 -4.56 -4.43
CA PHE A 134 20.49 -4.06 -3.13
C PHE A 134 20.55 -5.16 -2.07
N SER A 135 20.21 -6.39 -2.47
CA SER A 135 20.23 -7.56 -1.61
C SER A 135 20.97 -8.70 -2.29
N SER A 136 21.75 -9.42 -1.50
CA SER A 136 22.47 -10.63 -1.91
C SER A 136 21.78 -11.91 -1.46
N ILE A 137 20.63 -11.80 -0.79
CA ILE A 137 19.84 -12.94 -0.30
C ILE A 137 18.45 -12.95 -0.95
N PRO A 138 17.80 -14.12 -1.05
CA PRO A 138 16.44 -14.20 -1.56
C PRO A 138 15.47 -13.44 -0.65
N GLU A 139 14.95 -12.34 -1.15
CA GLU A 139 14.05 -11.44 -0.46
C GLU A 139 12.83 -11.12 -1.31
N ALA A 140 11.65 -11.10 -0.67
CA ALA A 140 10.41 -10.67 -1.28
C ALA A 140 10.12 -9.22 -0.92
N ALA A 141 9.71 -8.42 -1.91
CA ALA A 141 9.31 -7.03 -1.71
C ALA A 141 7.99 -6.94 -0.93
N LEU A 142 7.94 -6.09 0.10
CA LEU A 142 6.72 -5.84 0.87
C LEU A 142 6.21 -4.40 0.72
N ALA A 143 7.08 -3.39 0.82
CA ALA A 143 6.69 -1.99 0.65
C ALA A 143 7.86 -1.08 0.26
N LEU A 144 7.52 0.09 -0.29
CA LEU A 144 8.42 1.17 -0.66
C LEU A 144 7.87 2.51 -0.17
N VAL A 145 8.72 3.38 0.36
CA VAL A 145 8.40 4.81 0.55
C VAL A 145 9.60 5.67 0.19
N ALA A 146 9.36 6.78 -0.52
CA ALA A 146 10.40 7.78 -0.75
C ALA A 146 10.66 8.59 0.53
N SER A 147 11.93 8.80 0.86
CA SER A 147 12.32 9.64 1.98
C SER A 147 12.01 11.11 1.68
N ARG A 148 11.72 11.90 2.73
CA ARG A 148 11.57 13.35 2.60
C ARG A 148 12.89 14.08 2.33
N GLU A 149 14.02 13.38 2.56
CA GLU A 149 15.39 13.86 2.32
C GLU A 149 15.98 13.34 0.99
N ASP A 150 15.16 12.70 0.16
CA ASP A 150 15.54 11.91 -1.03
C ASP A 150 16.11 10.50 -0.70
N GLY A 151 16.05 9.62 -1.70
CA GLY A 151 16.28 8.18 -1.53
C GLY A 151 15.01 7.46 -1.03
N VAL A 152 15.16 6.22 -0.56
CA VAL A 152 14.01 5.37 -0.24
C VAL A 152 14.20 4.51 1.00
N PHE A 153 13.09 4.13 1.60
CA PHE A 153 13.00 3.00 2.51
C PHE A 153 12.29 1.85 1.82
N VAL A 154 12.82 0.65 1.98
CA VAL A 154 12.26 -0.58 1.43
C VAL A 154 12.06 -1.59 2.55
N SER A 155 10.89 -2.21 2.63
CA SER A 155 10.67 -3.36 3.49
C SER A 155 10.67 -4.65 2.67
N VAL A 156 11.30 -5.67 3.23
CA VAL A 156 11.44 -6.98 2.62
C VAL A 156 11.21 -8.09 3.62
N ARG A 157 10.92 -9.28 3.09
CA ARG A 157 10.97 -10.53 3.84
C ARG A 157 12.06 -11.41 3.26
N ALA A 158 13.09 -11.69 4.05
CA ALA A 158 14.15 -12.63 3.73
C ALA A 158 13.75 -14.05 4.10
N THR A 159 14.07 -15.00 3.21
CA THR A 159 14.03 -16.43 3.51
C THR A 159 15.42 -17.01 3.31
N TYR A 160 16.04 -17.45 4.40
CA TYR A 160 17.37 -18.02 4.36
C TYR A 160 17.37 -19.45 3.84
N PRO A 161 18.51 -19.94 3.30
CA PRO A 161 18.68 -21.35 2.99
C PRO A 161 18.35 -22.24 4.18
N TYR A 162 17.89 -23.45 3.90
CA TYR A 162 17.57 -24.42 4.93
C TYR A 162 18.79 -24.69 5.81
N SER A 163 18.63 -24.52 7.12
CA SER A 163 19.65 -24.83 8.13
C SER A 163 19.46 -26.27 8.62
N PRO A 164 20.39 -27.20 8.36
CA PRO A 164 20.29 -28.58 8.85
C PRO A 164 20.32 -28.67 10.38
N GLU A 165 21.09 -27.80 11.03
CA GLU A 165 21.21 -27.74 12.50
C GLU A 165 19.90 -27.34 13.17
N ARG A 166 19.19 -26.37 12.59
CA ARG A 166 17.91 -25.88 13.10
C ARG A 166 16.70 -26.64 12.52
N GLN A 167 16.92 -27.45 11.49
CA GLN A 167 15.91 -28.19 10.72
C GLN A 167 14.82 -27.29 10.10
N CYS A 168 15.22 -26.11 9.60
CA CYS A 168 14.30 -25.11 9.06
C CYS A 168 15.02 -24.04 8.24
N SER A 169 14.28 -23.38 7.35
CA SER A 169 14.69 -22.10 6.76
C SER A 169 14.30 -20.96 7.71
N LEU A 170 15.27 -20.11 8.04
CA LEU A 170 15.01 -18.92 8.86
C LEU A 170 14.26 -17.87 8.04
N MET A 171 13.33 -17.18 8.68
CA MET A 171 12.60 -16.04 8.11
C MET A 171 12.93 -14.78 8.90
N GLU A 172 13.01 -13.66 8.19
CA GLU A 172 13.32 -12.35 8.78
C GLU A 172 12.62 -11.24 8.00
N GLY A 173 12.02 -10.29 8.71
CA GLY A 173 11.64 -9.01 8.13
C GLY A 173 12.78 -8.01 8.25
N ALA A 174 13.04 -7.21 7.21
CA ALA A 174 14.07 -6.18 7.24
C ALA A 174 13.62 -4.89 6.56
N ILE A 175 14.18 -3.77 7.03
CA ILE A 175 14.05 -2.45 6.44
C ILE A 175 15.42 -2.01 5.92
N TYR A 176 15.46 -1.58 4.67
CA TYR A 176 16.62 -0.93 4.07
C TYR A 176 16.37 0.56 3.95
N ARG A 177 17.41 1.37 4.16
CA ARG A 177 17.46 2.75 3.65
C ARG A 177 18.49 2.82 2.52
N LEU A 178 18.05 3.33 1.38
CA LEU A 178 18.90 3.52 0.21
C LEU A 178 19.04 5.00 -0.09
N ALA A 179 20.24 5.41 -0.46
CA ALA A 179 20.54 6.73 -0.96
C ALA A 179 19.88 6.96 -2.34
N PRO A 180 19.78 8.23 -2.80
CA PRO A 180 19.29 8.53 -4.15
C PRO A 180 20.12 7.91 -5.28
N SER A 181 21.35 7.49 -5.00
CA SER A 181 22.24 6.74 -5.91
C SER A 181 21.93 5.25 -6.00
N GLY A 182 21.09 4.72 -5.11
CA GLY A 182 20.83 3.28 -4.98
C GLY A 182 21.74 2.56 -3.97
N GLU A 183 22.71 3.26 -3.39
CA GLU A 183 23.59 2.70 -2.34
C GLU A 183 22.79 2.40 -1.07
N VAL A 184 23.02 1.22 -0.48
CA VAL A 184 22.44 0.86 0.82
C VAL A 184 23.17 1.63 1.92
N LEU A 185 22.45 2.55 2.58
CA LEU A 185 22.97 3.30 3.72
C LEU A 185 22.94 2.48 5.00
N TRP A 186 21.86 1.72 5.20
CA TRP A 186 21.76 0.76 6.29
C TRP A 186 20.66 -0.27 6.04
N ARG A 187 20.72 -1.35 6.83
CA ARG A 187 19.71 -2.40 6.94
C ARG A 187 19.40 -2.67 8.41
N THR A 188 18.14 -2.55 8.80
CA THR A 188 17.64 -2.84 10.15
C THR A 188 16.77 -4.07 10.13
N ARG A 189 17.02 -5.02 11.04
CA ARG A 189 16.13 -6.16 11.26
C ARG A 189 14.85 -5.72 11.97
N VAL A 190 13.70 -6.19 11.51
CA VAL A 190 12.41 -6.00 12.19
C VAL A 190 12.34 -6.88 13.44
N GLY A 191 12.94 -8.06 13.39
CA GLY A 191 13.17 -8.92 14.54
C GLY A 191 14.21 -9.99 14.24
N GLU A 192 14.64 -10.73 15.27
CA GLU A 192 15.65 -11.76 15.07
C GLU A 192 15.16 -12.91 14.17
N PRO A 193 15.98 -13.40 13.22
CA PRO A 193 15.60 -14.48 12.32
C PRO A 193 15.23 -15.77 13.05
N GLN A 194 14.08 -16.33 12.71
CA GLN A 194 13.49 -17.46 13.42
C GLN A 194 12.84 -18.48 12.47
N CYS A 195 12.52 -19.66 13.02
CA CYS A 195 11.95 -20.79 12.30
C CYS A 195 10.46 -20.97 12.57
N ASN A 196 9.89 -22.09 12.10
CA ASN A 196 8.56 -22.59 12.48
C ASN A 196 7.42 -21.60 12.19
N GLY A 197 7.45 -20.96 11.02
CA GLY A 197 6.38 -20.04 10.61
C GLY A 197 6.45 -18.66 11.27
N TYR A 198 7.59 -18.29 11.85
CA TYR A 198 7.86 -16.91 12.25
C TYR A 198 7.65 -15.95 11.08
N ARG A 199 6.99 -14.82 11.35
CA ARG A 199 6.85 -13.70 10.42
C ARG A 199 6.96 -12.38 11.20
N ALA A 200 7.51 -11.37 10.54
CA ALA A 200 7.52 -9.99 11.01
C ALA A 200 7.50 -9.09 9.78
N ASP A 201 6.35 -9.07 9.11
CA ASP A 201 6.19 -8.46 7.80
C ASP A 201 5.79 -7.00 7.97
N VAL A 202 6.58 -6.08 7.40
CA VAL A 202 6.23 -4.66 7.30
C VAL A 202 5.59 -4.42 5.94
N SER A 203 4.27 -4.41 5.91
CA SER A 203 3.44 -4.27 4.70
C SER A 203 3.22 -2.83 4.27
N SER A 204 3.48 -1.86 5.16
CA SER A 204 3.34 -0.43 4.83
C SER A 204 4.41 0.42 5.51
N LEU A 205 4.86 1.45 4.78
CA LEU A 205 5.84 2.43 5.23
C LEU A 205 5.35 3.86 5.01
N ALA A 206 5.69 4.77 5.92
CA ALA A 206 5.49 6.21 5.73
C ALA A 206 6.72 7.01 6.16
N ALA A 207 7.20 7.92 5.31
CA ALA A 207 8.35 8.75 5.63
C ALA A 207 8.01 9.78 6.72
N GLN A 208 8.80 9.82 7.78
CA GLN A 208 8.60 10.74 8.90
C GLN A 208 9.30 12.09 8.63
N PRO A 209 8.80 13.20 9.21
CA PRO A 209 9.61 14.41 9.35
C PRO A 209 10.91 14.10 10.09
N GLY A 210 12.00 14.79 9.72
CA GLY A 210 13.32 14.56 10.30
C GLY A 210 14.03 13.30 9.82
N GLY A 211 13.57 12.68 8.73
CA GLY A 211 14.31 11.64 7.99
C GLY A 211 14.07 10.20 8.48
N GLY A 212 13.19 9.98 9.45
CA GLY A 212 12.83 8.64 9.93
C GLY A 212 11.78 7.94 9.06
N VAL A 213 11.32 6.78 9.51
CA VAL A 213 10.28 6.00 8.82
C VAL A 213 9.31 5.36 9.82
N ALA A 214 8.01 5.42 9.54
CA ALA A 214 6.99 4.69 10.26
C ALA A 214 6.71 3.35 9.57
N LEU A 215 6.47 2.32 10.36
CA LEU A 215 6.26 0.94 9.96
C LEU A 215 4.87 0.48 10.40
N GLY A 216 4.14 -0.19 9.52
CA GLY A 216 2.92 -0.92 9.86
C GLY A 216 2.99 -2.33 9.27
N GLY A 217 2.56 -3.31 10.05
CA GLY A 217 2.62 -4.70 9.61
C GLY A 217 1.99 -5.69 10.56
N SER A 218 2.48 -6.93 10.47
CA SER A 218 2.09 -8.02 11.37
C SER A 218 3.23 -8.97 11.70
N PHE A 219 3.10 -9.68 12.81
CA PHE A 219 4.07 -10.69 13.25
C PHE A 219 3.40 -11.95 13.78
N SER A 220 4.08 -13.08 13.68
CA SER A 220 3.73 -14.35 14.33
C SER A 220 4.99 -14.97 14.93
N GLY A 221 4.89 -15.60 16.10
CA GLY A 221 6.05 -16.02 16.88
C GLY A 221 6.55 -14.91 17.80
N VAL A 222 7.87 -14.77 17.96
CA VAL A 222 8.48 -13.81 18.89
C VAL A 222 9.06 -12.63 18.13
N LEU A 223 8.43 -11.47 18.19
CA LEU A 223 9.00 -10.21 17.70
C LEU A 223 9.97 -9.65 18.75
N GLN A 224 11.26 -9.97 18.59
CA GLN A 224 12.33 -9.50 19.47
C GLN A 224 13.10 -8.34 18.82
N THR A 225 13.10 -7.19 19.49
CA THR A 225 13.79 -5.96 19.06
C THR A 225 14.67 -5.40 20.20
N PRO A 226 15.56 -4.43 19.94
CA PRO A 226 16.33 -3.78 21.00
C PRO A 226 15.50 -3.04 22.05
N ILE A 227 14.25 -2.68 21.74
CA ILE A 227 13.37 -1.88 22.61
C ILE A 227 12.19 -2.68 23.20
N GLY A 228 12.10 -3.98 22.92
CA GLY A 228 11.01 -4.81 23.43
C GLY A 228 10.93 -6.19 22.79
N SER A 229 10.23 -7.10 23.46
CA SER A 229 9.95 -8.46 22.98
C SER A 229 8.48 -8.78 23.15
N PHE A 230 7.85 -9.26 22.08
CA PHE A 230 6.42 -9.58 22.04
C PHE A 230 6.23 -10.97 21.45
N SER A 231 5.35 -11.79 22.04
CA SER A 231 5.10 -13.16 21.56
C SER A 231 3.63 -13.38 21.27
N THR A 232 3.35 -14.11 20.19
CA THR A 232 2.00 -14.46 19.78
C THR A 232 1.96 -15.77 19.00
N SER A 233 0.85 -16.48 19.08
CA SER A 233 0.55 -17.67 18.28
C SER A 233 -0.33 -17.37 17.06
N VAL A 234 -0.84 -16.14 16.93
CA VAL A 234 -1.65 -15.68 15.80
C VAL A 234 -0.92 -14.56 15.06
N THR A 235 -1.25 -14.31 13.80
CA THR A 235 -0.72 -13.13 13.09
C THR A 235 -1.23 -11.86 13.78
N SER A 236 -0.35 -11.11 14.45
CA SER A 236 -0.74 -9.96 15.26
C SER A 236 -0.26 -8.64 14.68
N PRO A 237 -1.04 -7.56 14.75
CA PRO A 237 -0.62 -6.27 14.22
C PRO A 237 0.49 -5.67 15.09
N PHE A 238 1.37 -4.93 14.45
CA PHE A 238 2.30 -4.03 15.12
C PHE A 238 2.49 -2.77 14.29
N PHE A 239 2.94 -1.71 14.96
CA PHE A 239 3.40 -0.50 14.30
C PHE A 239 4.52 0.14 15.09
N ALA A 240 5.39 0.85 14.39
CA ALA A 240 6.62 1.36 14.96
C ALA A 240 7.16 2.55 14.18
N THR A 241 8.21 3.15 14.69
CA THR A 241 9.04 4.07 13.91
C THR A 241 10.53 3.80 14.11
N LEU A 242 11.31 4.10 13.08
CA LEU A 242 12.76 4.12 13.11
C LEU A 242 13.25 5.56 12.92
N TYR A 243 14.35 5.89 13.61
CA TYR A 243 15.14 7.08 13.37
C TYR A 243 15.85 7.01 12.01
N PRO A 244 16.39 8.14 11.50
CA PRO A 244 17.07 8.19 10.20
C PRO A 244 18.28 7.25 10.07
N ASP A 245 18.88 6.89 11.20
CA ASP A 245 20.02 5.97 11.33
C ASP A 245 19.61 4.49 11.47
N GLY A 246 18.31 4.20 11.37
CA GLY A 246 17.77 2.83 11.43
C GLY A 246 17.57 2.30 12.85
N ARG A 247 17.85 3.07 13.90
CA ARG A 247 17.54 2.67 15.27
C ARG A 247 16.04 2.78 15.54
N TRP A 248 15.52 1.88 16.38
CA TRP A 248 14.14 1.93 16.83
C TRP A 248 13.89 3.20 17.65
N SER A 249 12.84 3.93 17.30
CA SER A 249 12.37 5.08 18.09
C SER A 249 11.31 4.63 19.08
N TRP A 250 10.26 3.94 18.60
CA TRP A 250 9.25 3.31 19.43
C TRP A 250 8.55 2.18 18.65
N LEU A 251 7.93 1.25 19.38
CA LEU A 251 7.23 0.08 18.85
C LEU A 251 6.04 -0.25 19.76
N GLU A 252 4.89 -0.50 19.15
CA GLU A 252 3.71 -1.07 19.80
C GLU A 252 3.28 -2.33 19.03
N ALA A 253 2.93 -3.38 19.77
CA ALA A 253 2.48 -4.66 19.21
C ALA A 253 1.30 -5.20 20.00
N PHE A 254 0.36 -5.87 19.32
CA PHE A 254 -0.89 -6.36 19.93
C PHE A 254 -0.95 -7.89 19.89
N PRO A 255 -0.17 -8.60 20.71
CA PRO A 255 -0.04 -10.06 20.61
C PRO A 255 -1.33 -10.85 20.86
N GLN A 256 -2.36 -10.20 21.44
CA GLN A 256 -3.68 -10.78 21.69
C GLN A 256 -4.71 -10.49 20.58
N SER A 257 -4.32 -9.74 19.56
CA SER A 257 -5.16 -9.39 18.41
C SER A 257 -4.70 -10.16 17.18
N HIS A 258 -5.57 -10.91 16.55
CA HIS A 258 -5.31 -11.51 15.25
C HIS A 258 -5.63 -10.48 14.17
N GLY A 259 -4.62 -9.97 13.46
CA GLY A 259 -4.78 -8.93 12.45
C GLY A 259 -3.47 -8.38 11.93
N GLU A 260 -3.56 -7.29 11.17
CA GLU A 260 -2.42 -6.62 10.57
C GLU A 260 -2.73 -5.13 10.32
N VAL A 261 -1.70 -4.29 10.38
CA VAL A 261 -1.77 -2.92 9.84
C VAL A 261 -1.47 -3.00 8.35
N THR A 262 -2.41 -2.61 7.49
CA THR A 262 -2.29 -2.72 6.03
C THR A 262 -1.82 -1.43 5.37
N SER A 263 -1.98 -0.29 6.04
CA SER A 263 -1.63 1.01 5.48
C SER A 263 -1.25 1.99 6.58
N ILE A 264 -0.22 2.79 6.34
CA ILE A 264 0.29 3.79 7.26
C ILE A 264 0.62 5.09 6.52
N GLY A 265 0.38 6.22 7.17
CA GLY A 265 0.73 7.55 6.69
C GLY A 265 1.20 8.45 7.83
N SER A 266 1.84 9.57 7.49
CA SER A 266 2.39 10.51 8.46
C SER A 266 2.07 11.96 8.09
N SER A 267 1.83 12.80 9.10
CA SER A 267 1.65 14.25 8.90
C SER A 267 3.00 14.99 8.87
N ALA A 268 2.98 16.32 8.69
CA ALA A 268 4.16 17.17 8.84
C ALA A 268 4.68 17.24 10.29
N LYS A 269 3.82 16.96 11.28
CA LYS A 269 4.19 16.96 12.70
C LYS A 269 4.70 15.60 13.19
N GLY A 270 4.72 14.59 12.31
CA GLY A 270 5.17 13.24 12.63
C GLY A 270 4.10 12.37 13.30
N THR A 271 2.88 12.90 13.45
CA THR A 271 1.71 12.09 13.81
C THR A 271 1.54 10.96 12.81
N VAL A 272 1.43 9.74 13.32
CA VAL A 272 1.26 8.52 12.54
C VAL A 272 -0.21 8.15 12.51
N VAL A 273 -0.70 7.81 11.32
CA VAL A 273 -2.06 7.27 11.13
C VAL A 273 -1.91 5.91 10.49
N GLY A 274 -2.51 4.89 11.07
CA GLY A 274 -2.52 3.56 10.48
C GLY A 274 -3.92 3.00 10.38
N ALA A 275 -4.16 2.22 9.34
CA ALA A 275 -5.37 1.42 9.19
C ALA A 275 -5.02 -0.05 8.98
N GLY A 276 -5.92 -0.92 9.38
CA GLY A 276 -5.70 -2.36 9.32
C GLY A 276 -6.96 -3.16 9.48
N VAL A 277 -6.79 -4.47 9.46
CA VAL A 277 -7.86 -5.46 9.63
C VAL A 277 -7.63 -6.27 10.89
N LEU A 278 -8.73 -6.65 11.54
CA LEU A 278 -8.76 -7.59 12.66
C LEU A 278 -9.60 -8.80 12.24
N ARG A 279 -9.03 -9.98 12.44
CA ARG A 279 -9.64 -11.29 12.18
C ARG A 279 -10.11 -11.97 13.46
N GLY A 280 -9.70 -11.45 14.62
CA GLY A 280 -10.15 -11.89 15.94
C GLY A 280 -9.41 -11.16 17.06
N GLY A 281 -10.01 -11.16 18.25
CA GLY A 281 -9.51 -10.40 19.39
C GLY A 281 -9.75 -8.90 19.24
N GLY A 282 -9.07 -8.12 20.09
CA GLY A 282 -9.20 -6.67 20.11
C GLY A 282 -8.05 -6.01 20.86
N PHE A 283 -7.99 -4.69 20.80
CA PHE A 283 -6.95 -3.92 21.48
C PHE A 283 -7.49 -2.60 22.07
N VAL A 284 -6.73 -2.08 23.02
CA VAL A 284 -6.96 -0.76 23.63
C VAL A 284 -5.93 0.21 23.09
N TRP A 285 -6.38 1.41 22.75
CA TRP A 285 -5.53 2.48 22.24
C TRP A 285 -5.88 3.81 22.92
N GLY A 286 -5.12 4.16 23.95
CA GLY A 286 -5.47 5.27 24.83
C GLY A 286 -6.79 4.99 25.55
N ASN A 287 -7.80 5.83 25.32
CA ASN A 287 -9.13 5.67 25.91
C ASN A 287 -10.10 4.85 25.02
N ASP A 288 -9.70 4.49 23.81
CA ASP A 288 -10.54 3.74 22.89
C ASP A 288 -10.28 2.23 23.02
N SER A 289 -11.34 1.42 22.92
CA SER A 289 -11.27 -0.05 22.94
C SER A 289 -11.97 -0.62 21.72
N LEU A 290 -11.26 -1.45 20.96
CA LEU A 290 -11.74 -2.10 19.73
C LEU A 290 -11.81 -3.61 19.96
N GLY A 291 -12.90 -4.07 20.60
CA GLY A 291 -13.07 -5.47 21.01
C GLY A 291 -13.67 -6.43 19.98
N GLU A 292 -14.51 -5.92 19.07
CA GLU A 292 -15.19 -6.69 18.01
C GLU A 292 -14.95 -6.11 16.60
N ALA A 293 -14.12 -5.07 16.50
CA ALA A 293 -13.83 -4.39 15.24
C ALA A 293 -13.23 -5.40 14.24
N ARG A 294 -13.67 -5.34 12.98
CA ARG A 294 -13.06 -6.12 11.88
C ARG A 294 -12.03 -5.34 11.11
N SER A 295 -12.01 -4.03 11.29
CA SER A 295 -11.01 -3.12 10.74
C SER A 295 -10.93 -1.88 11.60
N PHE A 296 -9.77 -1.23 11.58
CA PHE A 296 -9.49 -0.12 12.46
C PHE A 296 -8.76 1.00 11.75
N LEU A 297 -8.90 2.20 12.29
CA LEU A 297 -8.09 3.38 12.03
C LEU A 297 -7.55 3.86 13.38
N PHE A 298 -6.25 4.09 13.49
CA PHE A 298 -5.66 4.67 14.70
C PHE A 298 -4.82 5.89 14.38
N VAL A 299 -4.62 6.73 15.39
CA VAL A 299 -3.70 7.86 15.35
C VAL A 299 -2.78 7.82 16.56
N ALA A 300 -1.48 7.97 16.31
CA ALA A 300 -0.42 8.06 17.30
C ALA A 300 0.32 9.40 17.15
N GLU A 301 0.76 9.97 18.27
CA GLU A 301 1.75 11.03 18.24
C GLU A 301 3.08 10.55 17.67
N SER A 302 3.97 11.48 17.32
CA SER A 302 5.31 11.16 16.83
C SER A 302 6.14 10.33 17.82
N THR A 303 5.80 10.39 19.12
CA THR A 303 6.41 9.62 20.21
C THR A 303 5.78 8.24 20.43
N GLY A 304 4.74 7.88 19.66
CA GLY A 304 3.97 6.65 19.85
C GLY A 304 2.82 6.78 20.85
N ALA A 305 2.66 7.92 21.52
CA ALA A 305 1.54 8.13 22.44
C ALA A 305 0.19 8.03 21.70
N PRO A 306 -0.79 7.27 22.22
CA PRO A 306 -2.08 7.10 21.55
C PRO A 306 -2.92 8.38 21.57
N ARG A 307 -3.53 8.74 20.43
CA ARG A 307 -4.56 9.78 20.37
C ARG A 307 -5.97 9.20 20.43
N TRP A 308 -6.31 8.39 19.43
CA TRP A 308 -7.61 7.73 19.32
C TRP A 308 -7.54 6.57 18.33
N ALA A 309 -8.50 5.67 18.43
CA ALA A 309 -8.78 4.61 17.47
C ALA A 309 -10.27 4.57 17.12
N LYS A 310 -10.59 4.16 15.89
CA LYS A 310 -11.95 4.04 15.37
C LYS A 310 -12.15 2.67 14.74
N ASP A 311 -13.31 2.09 15.01
CA ASP A 311 -13.83 0.96 14.24
C ASP A 311 -14.24 1.44 12.85
N LEU A 312 -13.72 0.77 11.82
CA LEU A 312 -14.08 1.02 10.43
C LEU A 312 -15.17 0.07 9.92
N GLY A 313 -15.65 -0.84 10.79
CA GLY A 313 -16.65 -1.85 10.51
C GLY A 313 -16.04 -3.08 9.82
N ARG A 314 -16.83 -3.76 9.01
CA ARG A 314 -16.44 -4.86 8.12
C ARG A 314 -15.78 -4.32 6.84
N THR A 315 -14.68 -3.61 7.01
CA THR A 315 -13.86 -3.14 5.89
C THR A 315 -12.76 -4.15 5.59
N GLU A 316 -12.56 -4.41 4.31
CA GLU A 316 -11.49 -5.22 3.76
C GLU A 316 -10.41 -4.31 3.17
N GLN A 317 -9.16 -4.61 3.52
CA GLN A 317 -7.95 -3.94 3.00
C GLN A 317 -8.02 -2.40 3.02
N PRO A 318 -8.23 -1.77 4.19
CA PRO A 318 -8.27 -0.32 4.25
C PRO A 318 -6.90 0.27 3.88
N VAL A 319 -6.93 1.32 3.06
CA VAL A 319 -5.78 2.13 2.67
C VAL A 319 -5.96 3.56 3.17
N VAL A 320 -4.88 4.21 3.59
CA VAL A 320 -4.91 5.59 4.09
C VAL A 320 -4.09 6.53 3.22
N ALA A 321 -4.65 7.71 2.98
CA ALA A 321 -3.91 8.88 2.50
C ALA A 321 -3.87 9.91 3.64
N VAL A 322 -2.66 10.28 4.05
CA VAL A 322 -2.43 11.30 5.08
C VAL A 322 -1.68 12.45 4.44
N GLU A 323 -2.30 13.62 4.44
CA GLU A 323 -1.66 14.81 3.93
C GLU A 323 -0.79 15.47 5.02
N PRO A 324 0.28 16.21 4.66
CA PRO A 324 1.12 16.89 5.64
C PRO A 324 0.35 17.77 6.65
N ALA A 325 -0.77 18.36 6.24
CA ALA A 325 -1.64 19.17 7.10
C ALA A 325 -2.47 18.36 8.14
N GLY A 326 -2.44 17.03 8.10
CA GLY A 326 -3.23 16.18 9.00
C GLY A 326 -4.64 15.85 8.48
N ARG A 327 -4.90 16.03 7.19
CA ARG A 327 -6.14 15.55 6.56
C ARG A 327 -5.97 14.07 6.26
N VAL A 328 -6.88 13.25 6.78
CA VAL A 328 -6.83 11.79 6.69
C VAL A 328 -7.99 11.32 5.84
N VAL A 329 -7.72 10.58 4.77
CA VAL A 329 -8.73 9.82 4.04
C VAL A 329 -8.41 8.34 4.17
N VAL A 330 -9.40 7.55 4.58
CA VAL A 330 -9.35 6.10 4.56
C VAL A 330 -10.33 5.59 3.51
N ALA A 331 -9.90 4.64 2.69
CA ALA A 331 -10.70 4.04 1.64
C ALA A 331 -10.49 2.53 1.63
N GLY A 332 -11.38 1.81 0.95
CA GLY A 332 -11.30 0.35 0.86
C GLY A 332 -12.63 -0.22 0.39
N LEU A 333 -12.84 -1.48 0.71
CA LEU A 333 -14.07 -2.20 0.38
C LEU A 333 -14.83 -2.51 1.69
N SER A 334 -16.04 -2.00 1.84
CA SER A 334 -16.82 -2.17 3.08
C SER A 334 -18.07 -3.01 2.87
N ARG A 335 -18.31 -3.97 3.77
CA ARG A 335 -19.54 -4.76 3.85
C ARG A 335 -20.58 -4.16 4.79
N ASP A 336 -20.20 -3.10 5.51
CA ASP A 336 -21.11 -2.37 6.38
C ASP A 336 -21.68 -1.21 5.58
N PHE A 337 -22.69 -1.54 4.78
CA PHE A 337 -23.48 -0.52 4.10
C PHE A 337 -24.37 0.18 5.13
N PRO A 338 -24.34 1.54 5.24
CA PRO A 338 -25.33 2.23 6.04
C PRO A 338 -26.71 1.95 5.46
N THR A 339 -27.67 1.67 6.34
CA THR A 339 -29.04 1.25 6.02
C THR A 339 -29.56 2.00 4.79
N PRO A 340 -30.00 1.29 3.73
CA PRO A 340 -30.51 1.96 2.55
C PRO A 340 -31.66 2.89 2.91
N ALA A 341 -31.80 4.01 2.18
CA ALA A 341 -32.97 4.89 2.33
C ALA A 341 -34.27 4.07 2.21
N PRO A 342 -35.39 4.46 2.87
CA PRO A 342 -36.65 3.72 2.76
C PRO A 342 -37.05 3.53 1.28
N GLY A 343 -37.13 2.27 0.83
CA GLY A 343 -37.41 1.92 -0.57
C GLY A 343 -36.19 1.49 -1.40
N SER A 344 -34.97 1.56 -0.85
CA SER A 344 -33.78 0.99 -1.47
C SER A 344 -33.60 -0.46 -1.00
N THR A 345 -33.55 -1.38 -1.96
CA THR A 345 -33.07 -2.74 -1.71
C THR A 345 -31.59 -2.78 -2.02
N ASP A 346 -30.74 -2.94 -1.00
CA ASP A 346 -29.53 -3.75 -1.15
C ASP A 346 -29.87 -5.16 -0.66
N PRO A 347 -30.32 -6.06 -1.55
CA PRO A 347 -30.81 -7.37 -1.14
C PRO A 347 -29.69 -8.38 -0.84
N VAL A 348 -28.39 -8.04 -0.91
CA VAL A 348 -27.33 -9.07 -1.01
C VAL A 348 -26.12 -8.90 -0.08
N GLN A 349 -26.06 -7.89 0.79
CA GLN A 349 -24.84 -7.58 1.59
C GLN A 349 -23.61 -7.39 0.67
N ASN A 350 -23.80 -6.70 -0.45
CA ASN A 350 -22.71 -6.52 -1.40
C ASN A 350 -21.63 -5.60 -0.78
N PRO A 351 -20.34 -5.96 -0.92
CA PRO A 351 -19.29 -5.05 -0.53
C PRO A 351 -19.27 -3.83 -1.47
N HIS A 352 -19.09 -2.64 -0.90
CA HIS A 352 -19.05 -1.37 -1.62
C HIS A 352 -17.72 -0.68 -1.41
N LEU A 353 -17.15 -0.12 -2.49
CA LEU A 353 -16.02 0.78 -2.35
C LEU A 353 -16.46 1.98 -1.53
N PHE A 354 -15.60 2.46 -0.63
CA PHE A 354 -15.91 3.63 0.17
C PHE A 354 -14.67 4.51 0.36
N ALA A 355 -14.94 5.75 0.77
CA ALA A 355 -13.96 6.67 1.28
C ALA A 355 -14.56 7.46 2.46
N ARG A 356 -13.77 7.64 3.52
CA ARG A 356 -14.12 8.45 4.69
C ARG A 356 -13.00 9.42 4.96
N ARG A 357 -13.34 10.66 5.28
CA ARG A 357 -12.37 11.68 5.68
C ARG A 357 -12.49 12.02 7.14
N PHE A 358 -11.36 12.05 7.83
CA PHE A 358 -11.22 12.48 9.21
C PHE A 358 -10.22 13.64 9.31
N ASN A 359 -10.31 14.42 10.39
CA ASN A 359 -9.19 15.22 10.88
C ASN A 359 -8.36 14.43 11.91
N LEU A 360 -7.23 14.97 12.37
CA LEU A 360 -6.38 14.32 13.38
C LEU A 360 -7.00 14.26 14.77
N GLU A 361 -8.12 14.95 15.01
CA GLU A 361 -8.92 14.90 16.24
C GLU A 361 -10.00 13.80 16.18
N GLY A 362 -10.13 13.09 15.05
CA GLY A 362 -11.06 11.98 14.88
C GLY A 362 -12.48 12.38 14.50
N LYS A 363 -12.72 13.65 14.17
CA LYS A 363 -13.99 14.12 13.59
C LYS A 363 -14.11 13.59 12.16
N LEU A 364 -15.16 12.82 11.90
CA LEU A 364 -15.57 12.45 10.54
C LEU A 364 -16.09 13.70 9.82
N LEU A 365 -15.43 14.09 8.74
CA LEU A 365 -15.78 15.28 7.94
C LEU A 365 -16.72 14.91 6.78
N TRP A 366 -16.51 13.75 6.17
CA TRP A 366 -17.45 13.17 5.21
C TRP A 366 -17.26 11.67 5.07
N ASN A 367 -18.30 11.00 4.60
CA ASN A 367 -18.33 9.57 4.31
C ASN A 367 -19.01 9.37 2.95
N ARG A 368 -18.41 8.55 2.09
CA ARG A 368 -18.91 8.29 0.74
C ARG A 368 -18.77 6.81 0.41
N PHE A 369 -19.83 6.24 -0.12
CA PHE A 369 -19.85 4.92 -0.74
C PHE A 369 -20.03 5.07 -2.25
N PHE A 370 -19.38 4.19 -3.01
CA PHE A 370 -19.60 4.01 -4.44
C PHE A 370 -20.47 2.76 -4.59
N ILE A 371 -21.67 2.97 -5.14
CA ILE A 371 -22.71 1.96 -5.12
C ILE A 371 -22.64 1.17 -6.41
N ARG A 372 -22.12 -0.05 -6.28
CA ARG A 372 -22.27 -1.11 -7.27
C ARG A 372 -23.74 -1.37 -7.62
N SER A 373 -23.99 -1.56 -8.91
CA SER A 373 -25.29 -2.04 -9.40
C SER A 373 -25.16 -3.47 -9.95
N GLY A 374 -25.89 -4.41 -9.33
CA GLY A 374 -25.92 -5.82 -9.76
C GLY A 374 -24.62 -6.62 -9.54
N GLY A 375 -24.58 -7.83 -10.08
CA GLY A 375 -23.47 -8.79 -9.98
C GLY A 375 -23.52 -9.67 -8.71
N PRO A 376 -22.82 -10.81 -8.70
CA PRO A 376 -22.83 -11.73 -7.56
C PRO A 376 -21.98 -11.18 -6.40
N SER A 377 -22.32 -11.57 -5.17
CA SER A 377 -21.74 -11.06 -3.92
C SER A 377 -20.35 -11.61 -3.58
N ASN A 378 -19.85 -12.56 -4.38
CA ASN A 378 -18.66 -13.38 -4.11
C ASN A 378 -17.42 -12.97 -4.92
N LEU A 379 -17.34 -11.76 -5.46
CA LEU A 379 -16.24 -11.33 -6.32
C LEU A 379 -15.33 -10.31 -5.62
N PHE A 380 -14.01 -10.52 -5.79
CA PHE A 380 -12.93 -9.94 -5.00
C PHE A 380 -12.00 -9.02 -5.82
N THR A 381 -12.36 -8.71 -7.06
CA THR A 381 -11.56 -7.83 -7.90
C THR A 381 -11.77 -6.37 -7.52
N GLU A 382 -12.96 -5.96 -7.07
CA GLU A 382 -13.21 -4.60 -6.60
C GLU A 382 -12.34 -4.28 -5.38
N GLN A 383 -11.40 -3.35 -5.56
CA GLN A 383 -10.49 -2.98 -4.49
C GLN A 383 -9.94 -1.57 -4.69
N VAL A 384 -9.86 -0.79 -3.60
CA VAL A 384 -8.94 0.36 -3.53
C VAL A 384 -7.57 -0.17 -3.10
N VAL A 385 -6.60 -0.18 -4.02
CA VAL A 385 -5.26 -0.74 -3.78
C VAL A 385 -4.32 0.30 -3.19
N SER A 386 -4.50 1.57 -3.55
CA SER A 386 -3.61 2.65 -3.11
C SER A 386 -4.36 3.97 -2.99
N ALA A 387 -3.97 4.77 -1.99
CA ALA A 387 -4.49 6.12 -1.78
C ALA A 387 -3.32 7.07 -1.54
N ALA A 388 -3.42 8.29 -2.08
CA ALA A 388 -2.40 9.32 -1.89
C ALA A 388 -3.03 10.73 -1.81
N PRO A 389 -2.43 11.67 -1.06
CA PRO A 389 -2.74 13.08 -1.23
C PRO A 389 -2.47 13.51 -2.69
N SER A 390 -3.26 14.46 -3.20
CA SER A 390 -3.10 14.99 -4.56
C SER A 390 -1.84 15.84 -4.79
N GLY A 391 -1.11 16.18 -3.73
CA GLY A 391 0.07 17.06 -3.79
C GLY A 391 -0.25 18.56 -3.84
N GLU A 392 -1.49 18.95 -4.16
CA GLU A 392 -1.90 20.35 -4.36
C GLU A 392 -2.10 21.14 -3.05
N GLY A 393 -2.02 20.50 -1.89
CA GLY A 393 -2.25 21.15 -0.59
C GLY A 393 -3.71 21.57 -0.33
N ASN A 394 -4.65 21.21 -1.20
CA ASN A 394 -6.07 21.59 -1.12
C ASN A 394 -6.95 20.52 -0.45
N GLY A 395 -6.38 19.41 0.00
CA GLY A 395 -7.13 18.32 0.64
C GLY A 395 -7.81 17.37 -0.34
N ASN A 396 -7.54 17.47 -1.64
CA ASN A 396 -7.96 16.47 -2.60
C ASN A 396 -7.15 15.19 -2.42
N THR A 397 -7.79 14.05 -2.66
CA THR A 397 -7.21 12.72 -2.48
C THR A 397 -7.34 11.91 -3.75
N LEU A 398 -6.30 11.16 -4.08
CA LEU A 398 -6.28 10.20 -5.16
C LEU A 398 -6.58 8.81 -4.60
N LEU A 399 -7.53 8.11 -5.22
CA LEU A 399 -7.78 6.69 -4.99
C LEU A 399 -7.46 5.94 -6.28
N PHE A 400 -6.73 4.84 -6.14
CA PHE A 400 -6.35 3.99 -7.25
C PHE A 400 -6.63 2.53 -6.90
N GLY A 401 -7.27 1.84 -7.82
CA GLY A 401 -7.80 0.52 -7.57
C GLY A 401 -8.27 -0.16 -8.83
N GLN A 402 -9.01 -1.25 -8.66
CA GLN A 402 -9.52 -2.04 -9.76
C GLN A 402 -10.96 -2.47 -9.51
N PHE A 403 -11.65 -2.84 -10.59
CA PHE A 403 -13.07 -3.21 -10.61
C PHE A 403 -13.34 -4.08 -11.84
N SER A 404 -14.28 -5.02 -11.74
CA SER A 404 -14.66 -5.88 -12.87
C SER A 404 -16.18 -5.92 -13.10
N HIS A 405 -16.92 -4.99 -12.49
CA HIS A 405 -18.38 -4.87 -12.61
C HIS A 405 -18.81 -3.44 -12.86
N THR A 406 -20.11 -3.28 -13.12
CA THR A 406 -20.70 -1.95 -13.27
C THR A 406 -20.64 -1.18 -11.96
N GLU A 407 -19.85 -0.12 -11.94
CA GLU A 407 -19.62 0.75 -10.77
C GLU A 407 -19.88 2.21 -11.15
N ASP A 408 -20.53 2.97 -10.27
CA ASP A 408 -20.68 4.43 -10.44
C ASP A 408 -19.79 5.17 -9.44
N PHE A 409 -18.68 5.70 -9.96
CA PHE A 409 -17.77 6.52 -9.20
C PHE A 409 -18.24 7.99 -9.06
N GLY A 410 -19.52 8.30 -9.29
CA GLY A 410 -20.10 9.64 -9.30
C GLY A 410 -19.87 10.42 -10.60
N LYS A 411 -19.60 9.72 -11.70
CA LYS A 411 -19.53 10.28 -13.07
C LYS A 411 -20.41 9.50 -14.05
N GLY A 412 -21.31 8.66 -13.53
CA GLY A 412 -22.11 7.72 -14.30
C GLY A 412 -21.56 6.29 -14.19
N PRO A 413 -22.40 5.29 -14.50
CA PRO A 413 -22.01 3.89 -14.43
C PRO A 413 -20.94 3.56 -15.48
N LEU A 414 -19.93 2.80 -15.06
CA LEU A 414 -18.89 2.26 -15.93
C LEU A 414 -18.90 0.74 -15.86
N THR A 415 -18.93 0.08 -17.01
CA THR A 415 -18.89 -1.37 -17.13
C THR A 415 -17.61 -1.77 -17.86
N PRO A 416 -16.67 -2.45 -17.19
CA PRO A 416 -15.44 -2.89 -17.83
C PRO A 416 -15.66 -4.19 -18.61
N THR A 417 -14.82 -4.45 -19.61
CA THR A 417 -14.87 -5.70 -20.40
C THR A 417 -14.18 -6.88 -19.71
N GLY A 418 -13.20 -6.60 -18.84
CA GLY A 418 -12.54 -7.52 -17.90
C GLY A 418 -12.32 -6.82 -16.55
N THR A 419 -11.26 -7.15 -15.81
CA THR A 419 -10.84 -6.29 -14.70
C THR A 419 -10.11 -5.05 -15.23
N ASP A 420 -10.61 -3.87 -14.89
CA ASP A 420 -9.99 -2.58 -15.22
C ASP A 420 -9.45 -1.89 -13.97
N THR A 421 -8.52 -0.95 -14.19
CA THR A 421 -8.08 -0.03 -13.14
C THR A 421 -8.86 1.28 -13.18
N PHE A 422 -9.12 1.87 -12.01
CA PHE A 422 -9.64 3.23 -11.89
C PHE A 422 -8.63 4.11 -11.16
N LEU A 423 -8.47 5.35 -11.64
CA LEU A 423 -7.81 6.46 -10.95
C LEU A 423 -8.84 7.56 -10.72
N LEU A 424 -9.08 7.87 -9.46
CA LEU A 424 -10.14 8.77 -9.01
C LEU A 424 -9.55 9.91 -8.19
N LYS A 425 -9.89 11.15 -8.53
CA LYS A 425 -9.60 12.31 -7.68
C LYS A 425 -10.85 12.75 -6.93
N LEU A 426 -10.78 12.64 -5.61
CA LEU A 426 -11.81 13.09 -4.69
C LEU A 426 -11.54 14.50 -4.22
N GLY A 427 -12.61 15.30 -4.27
CA GLY A 427 -12.68 16.63 -3.73
C GLY A 427 -12.62 16.62 -2.22
N SER A 428 -11.97 17.63 -1.70
CA SER A 428 -11.74 17.81 -0.28
C SER A 428 -13.06 17.95 0.52
N GLY A 429 -14.13 18.48 -0.09
CA GLY A 429 -15.43 18.69 0.54
C GLY A 429 -15.57 20.09 1.16
N PRO A 430 -16.77 20.48 1.63
CA PRO A 430 -17.07 21.87 1.97
C PRO A 430 -16.62 22.33 3.37
N GLU A 431 -16.11 21.44 4.23
CA GLU A 431 -15.58 21.85 5.54
C GLU A 431 -14.12 22.32 5.44
N PHE A 432 -13.90 23.40 4.67
CA PHE A 432 -12.69 24.23 4.78
C PHE A 432 -13.02 25.58 5.38
#